data_AF-A0A2V8ZPP7-F1
#
_entry.id   AF-A0A2V8ZPP7-F1
#
_cell.length_a   1.000
_cell.length_b   1.000
_cell.length_c   1.000
_cell.angle_alpha   90.00
_cell.angle_beta   90.00
_cell.angle_gamma   90.00
#
_symmetry.space_group_name_H-M   'P 1'
#
loop_
_entity.id
_entity.type
_entity.pdbx_description
1 polymer ?
#
loop_
_entity_poly.entity_id
_entity_poly.type
_entity_poly.pdbx_seq_one_letter_code
_entity_poly.pdbx_strand_id
1 'polypeptide(L)'
;MRDRGNHPLVNRRGVGLAILLLFFPGPLFPAVKQPLAASRDEQFNGRWDIKTSGERPRAWWLEIENAGTPAAKGKFISAFSGDLNVIEQISTNDGTLRFGWTRQQRPSPGAEPVTRKLVYAAKLVNGKLQGTFEVEGSNQPPLEWIGVRAPTIKETDDGTWREGKPIDLFNGENMTGWMSWDGGEPVGWSVKDGTLASTGRGQDIVSQQKFWNFMLHVEFRIGQHSNSGVALRNRYEVQILDDYGRPPDTHSAGALYSRIAPSENASKAAGEWETYDIRLVGREVTVVFNGKKVIEKGVIDGLTAMAHDADEGEPGGIALQGDHGPVEFRKITITPLVK
;
A
#
# COMPACT_ATOMS: atom_id res chain seq x y z
N MET A 1 3.97 -120.36 9.47
CA MET A 1 3.85 -120.90 8.10
C MET A 1 4.78 -120.07 7.21
N ARG A 2 5.45 -120.75 6.26
CA ARG A 2 6.37 -120.23 5.24
C ARG A 2 5.76 -118.99 4.53
N ASP A 3 6.51 -118.02 4.01
CA ASP A 3 7.59 -118.20 3.04
C ASP A 3 8.45 -116.93 2.84
N ARG A 4 9.57 -117.12 2.12
CA ARG A 4 10.75 -116.28 1.89
C ARG A 4 10.52 -115.13 0.89
N GLY A 5 11.48 -114.18 0.84
CA GLY A 5 11.75 -113.42 -0.38
C GLY A 5 12.65 -112.18 -0.27
N ASN A 6 13.97 -112.39 -0.38
CA ASN A 6 15.05 -111.55 -0.97
C ASN A 6 15.22 -110.02 -0.76
N HIS A 7 16.48 -109.69 -0.39
CA HIS A 7 17.25 -108.43 -0.45
C HIS A 7 17.31 -107.73 -1.85
N PRO A 8 17.84 -106.48 -2.05
CA PRO A 8 18.89 -105.78 -1.26
C PRO A 8 18.78 -104.23 -1.07
N LEU A 9 19.76 -103.73 -0.31
CA LEU A 9 20.08 -102.37 0.15
C LEU A 9 20.15 -101.28 -0.94
N VAL A 10 19.63 -100.08 -0.65
CA VAL A 10 20.24 -98.78 -1.04
C VAL A 10 20.00 -97.72 0.04
N ASN A 11 21.08 -97.04 0.40
CA ASN A 11 21.19 -95.96 1.37
C ASN A 11 21.00 -94.61 0.65
N ARG A 12 20.23 -93.64 1.18
CA ARG A 12 20.54 -92.18 1.12
C ARG A 12 19.46 -91.27 1.73
N ARG A 13 19.87 -90.60 2.82
CA ARG A 13 19.76 -89.17 3.16
C ARG A 13 18.47 -88.40 2.78
N GLY A 14 17.82 -87.87 3.80
CA GLY A 14 16.75 -86.88 3.68
C GLY A 14 17.22 -85.50 3.22
N VAL A 15 16.26 -84.71 2.72
CA VAL A 15 16.38 -83.27 2.46
C VAL A 15 15.03 -82.64 2.84
N GLY A 16 15.09 -81.65 3.73
CA GLY A 16 13.95 -80.82 4.13
C GLY A 16 13.59 -79.81 3.06
N LEU A 17 12.29 -79.55 2.92
CA LEU A 17 11.71 -78.62 1.95
C LEU A 17 11.82 -77.18 2.47
N ALA A 18 12.61 -76.35 1.80
CA ALA A 18 12.66 -74.90 2.03
C ALA A 18 11.69 -74.19 1.06
N ILE A 19 10.76 -73.42 1.62
CA ILE A 19 9.83 -72.56 0.86
C ILE A 19 10.55 -71.24 0.56
N LEU A 20 10.76 -70.95 -0.72
CA LEU A 20 11.33 -69.69 -1.21
C LEU A 20 10.19 -68.70 -1.48
N LEU A 21 10.05 -67.67 -0.63
CA LEU A 21 9.16 -66.53 -0.89
C LEU A 21 9.89 -65.53 -1.80
N LEU A 22 9.44 -65.43 -3.05
CA LEU A 22 9.89 -64.42 -4.00
C LEU A 22 9.21 -63.09 -3.69
N PHE A 23 9.99 -62.10 -3.25
CA PHE A 23 9.56 -60.70 -3.17
C PHE A 23 9.63 -60.07 -4.56
N PHE A 24 8.47 -59.70 -5.12
CA PHE A 24 8.40 -58.81 -6.27
C PHE A 24 8.52 -57.35 -5.80
N PRO A 25 9.46 -56.54 -6.33
CA PRO A 25 9.48 -55.12 -6.05
C PRO A 25 8.29 -54.46 -6.78
N GLY A 26 7.35 -53.89 -6.02
CA GLY A 26 6.27 -53.09 -6.58
C GLY A 26 6.81 -51.83 -7.28
N PRO A 27 6.04 -51.23 -8.21
CA PRO A 27 6.46 -50.03 -8.91
C PRO A 27 6.73 -48.89 -7.92
N LEU A 28 7.93 -48.33 -7.98
CA LEU A 28 8.30 -47.08 -7.33
C LEU A 28 7.52 -45.94 -7.97
N PHE A 29 6.46 -45.49 -7.30
CA PHE A 29 5.85 -44.21 -7.62
C PHE A 29 6.84 -43.10 -7.22
N PRO A 30 7.17 -42.14 -8.11
CA PRO A 30 7.96 -40.99 -7.70
C PRO A 30 7.19 -40.26 -6.60
N ALA A 31 7.88 -39.98 -5.49
CA ALA A 31 7.32 -39.17 -4.42
C ALA A 31 6.89 -37.82 -5.00
N VAL A 32 5.58 -37.58 -5.06
CA VAL A 32 5.05 -36.23 -5.30
C VAL A 32 5.55 -35.39 -4.14
N LYS A 33 6.48 -34.48 -4.40
CA LYS A 33 6.85 -33.45 -3.43
C LYS A 33 5.58 -32.62 -3.18
N GLN A 34 4.89 -32.90 -2.09
CA GLN A 34 3.90 -31.98 -1.54
C GLN A 34 4.62 -30.63 -1.36
N PRO A 35 4.02 -29.49 -1.75
CA PRO A 35 4.58 -28.21 -1.38
C PRO A 35 4.65 -28.20 0.15
N LEU A 36 5.83 -27.89 0.70
CA LEU A 36 5.95 -27.60 2.13
C LEU A 36 4.88 -26.55 2.44
N ALA A 37 4.00 -26.82 3.41
CA ALA A 37 3.13 -25.78 3.93
C ALA A 37 4.05 -24.63 4.36
N ALA A 38 3.84 -23.45 3.78
CA ALA A 38 4.55 -22.24 4.17
C ALA A 38 4.52 -22.15 5.71
N SER A 39 5.64 -21.80 6.33
CA SER A 39 5.67 -21.66 7.79
C SER A 39 4.52 -20.73 8.21
N ARG A 40 3.98 -20.92 9.43
CA ARG A 40 2.87 -20.10 9.94
C ARG A 40 3.16 -18.59 9.79
N ASP A 41 4.42 -18.23 9.88
CA ASP A 41 4.91 -16.86 9.81
C ASP A 41 5.10 -16.35 8.37
N GLU A 42 5.41 -17.21 7.39
CA GLU A 42 5.48 -16.82 5.97
C GLU A 42 4.16 -16.24 5.46
N GLN A 43 3.04 -16.57 6.09
CA GLN A 43 1.74 -16.02 5.76
C GLN A 43 1.63 -14.51 6.02
N PHE A 44 2.55 -13.89 6.77
CA PHE A 44 2.58 -12.44 6.92
C PHE A 44 3.12 -11.72 5.68
N ASN A 45 3.88 -12.40 4.82
CA ASN A 45 4.49 -11.82 3.62
C ASN A 45 3.44 -11.25 2.66
N GLY A 46 3.82 -10.20 1.94
CA GLY A 46 2.98 -9.49 0.98
C GLY A 46 2.48 -8.14 1.50
N ARG A 47 1.55 -7.55 0.75
CA ARG A 47 1.00 -6.21 1.00
C ARG A 47 -0.36 -6.29 1.68
N TRP A 48 -0.62 -5.33 2.57
CA TRP A 48 -1.82 -5.27 3.40
C TRP A 48 -2.37 -3.85 3.46
N ASP A 49 -3.66 -3.75 3.18
CA ASP A 49 -4.48 -2.56 3.36
C ASP A 49 -5.05 -2.58 4.77
N ILE A 50 -4.72 -1.58 5.57
CA ILE A 50 -5.02 -1.55 6.99
C ILE A 50 -6.01 -0.42 7.28
N LYS A 51 -7.07 -0.75 8.03
CA LYS A 51 -8.01 0.22 8.59
C LYS A 51 -7.92 0.19 10.10
N THR A 52 -7.70 1.35 10.71
CA THR A 52 -7.77 1.48 12.18
C THR A 52 -9.20 1.48 12.66
N SER A 53 -9.41 1.08 13.92
CA SER A 53 -10.66 1.27 14.64
C SER A 53 -10.84 2.74 15.08
N GLY A 54 -12.04 3.06 15.60
CA GLY A 54 -12.40 4.37 16.14
C GLY A 54 -13.44 5.12 15.31
N GLU A 55 -13.86 6.29 15.80
CA GLU A 55 -14.88 7.13 15.14
C GLU A 55 -14.43 7.67 13.78
N ARG A 56 -13.12 7.87 13.61
CA ARG A 56 -12.48 8.34 12.37
C ARG A 56 -11.38 7.35 11.97
N PRO A 57 -11.74 6.22 11.35
CA PRO A 57 -10.78 5.20 10.96
C PRO A 57 -9.76 5.78 9.97
N ARG A 58 -8.51 5.35 10.09
CA ARG A 58 -7.40 5.78 9.24
C ARG A 58 -6.99 4.67 8.29
N ALA A 59 -6.52 5.04 7.10
CA ALA A 59 -5.92 4.15 6.14
C ALA A 59 -4.41 4.04 6.36
N TRP A 60 -3.94 2.82 6.58
CA TRP A 60 -2.53 2.47 6.69
C TRP A 60 -2.20 1.40 5.66
N TRP A 61 -0.91 1.21 5.40
CA TRP A 61 -0.44 0.19 4.46
C TRP A 61 0.82 -0.47 4.98
N LEU A 62 0.93 -1.79 4.78
CA LEU A 62 2.06 -2.60 5.24
C LEU A 62 2.52 -3.55 4.14
N GLU A 63 3.83 -3.62 3.94
CA GLU A 63 4.49 -4.64 3.13
C GLU A 63 5.51 -5.39 3.97
N ILE A 64 5.45 -6.72 3.91
CA ILE A 64 6.36 -7.63 4.61
C ILE A 64 7.01 -8.58 3.62
N GLU A 65 8.32 -8.77 3.76
CA GLU A 65 9.10 -9.77 3.03
C GLU A 65 9.89 -10.65 4.01
N ASN A 66 10.08 -11.93 3.65
CA ASN A 66 10.87 -12.92 4.39
C ASN A 66 10.47 -13.10 5.86
N ALA A 67 9.19 -12.91 6.20
CA ALA A 67 8.64 -13.23 7.51
C ALA A 67 8.95 -14.68 7.93
N GLY A 68 9.23 -14.90 9.21
CA GLY A 68 9.71 -16.19 9.73
C GLY A 68 11.23 -16.39 9.63
N THR A 69 11.98 -15.42 9.08
CA THR A 69 13.45 -15.53 8.92
C THR A 69 14.19 -14.35 9.54
N PRO A 70 15.50 -14.48 9.83
CA PRO A 70 16.34 -13.33 10.23
C PRO A 70 16.46 -12.24 9.16
N ALA A 71 16.08 -12.51 7.91
CA ALA A 71 16.09 -11.56 6.79
C ALA A 71 14.75 -10.84 6.61
N ALA A 72 13.83 -10.97 7.58
CA ALA A 72 12.56 -10.27 7.57
C ALA A 72 12.77 -8.76 7.46
N LYS A 73 12.01 -8.12 6.59
CA LYS A 73 12.01 -6.67 6.40
C LYS A 73 10.63 -6.23 5.96
N GLY A 74 10.36 -4.93 6.04
CA GLY A 74 9.10 -4.40 5.58
C GLY A 74 9.08 -2.90 5.49
N LYS A 75 7.99 -2.41 4.90
CA LYS A 75 7.69 -1.00 4.73
C LYS A 75 6.31 -0.73 5.30
N PHE A 76 6.12 0.45 5.85
CA PHE A 76 4.86 0.82 6.48
C PHE A 76 4.52 2.29 6.24
N ILE A 77 3.23 2.55 6.03
CA ILE A 77 2.68 3.89 6.02
C ILE A 77 1.55 3.98 7.04
N SER A 78 1.60 5.04 7.83
CA SER A 78 0.48 5.46 8.66
C SER A 78 0.11 6.91 8.37
N ALA A 79 -1.18 7.20 8.51
CA ALA A 79 -1.72 8.55 8.42
C ALA A 79 -1.14 9.53 9.47
N PHE A 80 -0.40 9.07 10.48
CA PHE A 80 0.17 9.93 11.54
C PHE A 80 1.52 10.56 11.18
N SER A 81 2.20 10.04 10.17
CA SER A 81 3.49 10.60 9.74
C SER A 81 3.59 10.72 8.22
N GLY A 82 2.68 10.10 7.46
CA GLY A 82 2.53 10.26 6.01
C GLY A 82 3.63 9.61 5.17
N ASP A 83 4.84 9.55 5.70
CA ASP A 83 6.02 9.01 5.02
C ASP A 83 6.02 7.48 4.92
N LEU A 84 6.72 7.00 3.89
CA LEU A 84 7.13 5.62 3.77
C LEU A 84 8.22 5.29 4.79
N ASN A 85 7.84 4.53 5.82
CA ASN A 85 8.75 4.11 6.87
C ASN A 85 9.35 2.75 6.52
N VAL A 86 10.68 2.64 6.52
CA VAL A 86 11.36 1.35 6.57
C VAL A 86 11.25 0.84 8.00
N ILE A 87 10.76 -0.38 8.17
CA ILE A 87 10.57 -0.97 9.50
C ILE A 87 11.95 -1.26 10.12
N GLU A 88 12.26 -0.63 11.25
CA GLU A 88 13.53 -0.82 11.97
C GLU A 88 13.60 -2.18 12.68
N GLN A 89 12.48 -2.57 13.30
CA GLN A 89 12.39 -3.79 14.09
C GLN A 89 11.23 -4.60 13.56
N ILE A 90 11.50 -5.83 13.14
CA ILE A 90 10.50 -6.80 12.70
C ILE A 90 10.85 -8.17 13.27
N SER A 91 9.84 -8.85 13.79
CA SER A 91 9.97 -10.24 14.22
C SER A 91 8.64 -10.96 14.06
N THR A 92 8.73 -12.26 13.88
CA THR A 92 7.59 -13.17 14.00
C THR A 92 7.93 -14.18 15.07
N ASN A 93 7.00 -14.41 15.99
CA ASN A 93 7.14 -15.44 17.01
C ASN A 93 5.77 -16.09 17.25
N ASP A 94 5.71 -17.41 17.11
CA ASP A 94 4.52 -18.24 17.32
C ASP A 94 3.24 -17.73 16.62
N GLY A 95 3.35 -17.27 15.38
CA GLY A 95 2.23 -16.73 14.60
C GLY A 95 1.76 -15.34 15.04
N THR A 96 2.64 -14.57 15.68
CA THR A 96 2.45 -13.14 15.96
C THR A 96 3.53 -12.34 15.24
N LEU A 97 3.13 -11.45 14.33
CA LEU A 97 3.98 -10.44 13.74
C LEU A 97 4.13 -9.29 14.74
N ARG A 98 5.35 -8.82 14.96
CA ARG A 98 5.64 -7.57 15.67
C ARG A 98 6.55 -6.72 14.83
N PHE A 99 6.22 -5.45 14.70
CA PHE A 99 7.08 -4.49 14.04
C PHE A 99 7.02 -3.11 14.67
N GLY A 100 7.99 -2.25 14.38
CA GLY A 100 8.04 -0.92 14.96
C GLY A 100 9.34 -0.18 14.66
N TRP A 101 9.42 1.03 15.19
CA TRP A 101 10.59 1.88 15.13
C TRP A 101 10.63 2.84 16.33
N THR A 102 11.78 3.47 16.50
CA THR A 102 11.98 4.48 17.54
C THR A 102 11.79 5.89 16.99
N ARG A 103 11.13 6.75 17.76
CA ARG A 103 10.94 8.16 17.43
C ARG A 103 11.43 9.03 18.57
N GLN A 104 12.21 10.06 18.24
CA GLN A 104 12.50 11.15 19.16
C GLN A 104 11.28 12.07 19.23
N GLN A 105 10.71 12.22 20.42
CA GLN A 105 9.56 13.10 20.63
C GLN A 105 9.89 14.11 21.71
N ARG A 106 9.59 15.39 21.46
CA ARG A 106 9.61 16.41 22.49
C ARG A 106 8.23 16.44 23.16
N PRO A 107 8.12 16.18 24.48
CA PRO A 107 6.82 16.12 25.14
C PRO A 107 6.19 17.52 25.30
N SER A 108 7.01 18.56 25.35
CA SER A 108 6.60 19.97 25.38
C SER A 108 7.70 20.87 24.82
N PRO A 109 7.38 22.11 24.39
CA PRO A 109 8.40 23.08 23.98
C PRO A 109 9.45 23.28 25.09
N GLY A 110 10.73 23.14 24.73
CA GLY A 110 11.85 23.31 25.67
C GLY A 110 12.22 22.08 26.50
N ALA A 111 11.42 21.01 26.51
CA ALA A 111 11.79 19.76 27.18
C ALA A 111 12.88 18.98 26.41
N GLU A 112 13.64 18.13 27.10
CA GLU A 112 14.54 17.21 26.41
C GLU A 112 13.76 16.21 25.55
N PRO A 113 14.25 15.87 24.33
CA PRO A 113 13.68 14.80 23.54
C PRO A 113 13.69 13.48 24.31
N VAL A 114 12.59 12.75 24.23
CA VAL A 114 12.47 11.40 24.78
C VAL A 114 12.30 10.41 23.64
N THR A 115 13.02 9.30 23.73
CA THR A 115 12.83 8.18 22.82
C THR A 115 11.51 7.49 23.14
N ARG A 116 10.66 7.32 22.13
CA ARG A 116 9.42 6.54 22.19
C ARG A 116 9.52 5.40 21.20
N LYS A 117 9.09 4.21 21.61
CA LYS A 117 9.00 3.05 20.72
C LYS A 117 7.56 2.89 20.25
N LEU A 118 7.37 2.95 18.94
CA LEU A 118 6.09 2.67 18.30
C LEU A 118 6.04 1.17 18.04
N VAL A 119 5.04 0.48 18.61
CA VAL A 119 4.94 -0.98 18.57
C VAL A 119 3.63 -1.37 17.91
N TYR A 120 3.76 -2.17 16.86
CA TYR A 120 2.66 -2.79 16.15
C TYR A 120 2.74 -4.30 16.35
N ALA A 121 1.61 -4.93 16.65
CA ALA A 121 1.52 -6.38 16.78
C ALA A 121 0.31 -6.88 16.00
N ALA A 122 0.43 -8.06 15.37
CA ALA A 122 -0.67 -8.63 14.62
C ALA A 122 -0.66 -10.15 14.62
N LYS A 123 -1.86 -10.74 14.58
CA LYS A 123 -2.06 -12.16 14.32
C LYS A 123 -2.89 -12.33 13.06
N LEU A 124 -2.62 -13.39 12.31
CA LEU A 124 -3.45 -13.75 11.17
C LEU A 124 -4.65 -14.57 11.66
N VAL A 125 -5.86 -14.04 11.47
CA VAL A 125 -7.13 -14.67 11.85
C VAL A 125 -8.07 -14.63 10.65
N ASN A 126 -8.47 -15.79 10.15
CA ASN A 126 -9.34 -15.93 8.97
C ASN A 126 -8.87 -15.14 7.75
N GLY A 127 -7.55 -15.16 7.48
CA GLY A 127 -6.93 -14.46 6.34
C GLY A 127 -6.78 -12.95 6.51
N LYS A 128 -7.12 -12.38 7.67
CA LYS A 128 -6.96 -10.96 8.00
C LYS A 128 -5.94 -10.77 9.12
N LEU A 129 -5.16 -9.70 9.05
CA LEU A 129 -4.39 -9.26 10.20
C LEU A 129 -5.33 -8.62 11.20
N GLN A 130 -5.34 -9.12 12.42
CA GLN A 130 -5.92 -8.47 13.58
C GLN A 130 -4.77 -7.95 14.42
N GLY A 131 -4.67 -6.64 14.58
CA GLY A 131 -3.51 -6.05 15.21
C GLY A 131 -3.81 -4.85 16.09
N THR A 132 -2.79 -4.51 16.86
CA THR A 132 -2.78 -3.39 17.79
C THR A 132 -1.60 -2.47 17.50
N PHE A 133 -1.78 -1.19 17.80
CA PHE A 133 -0.73 -0.19 17.82
C PHE A 133 -0.67 0.44 19.21
N GLU A 134 0.52 0.49 19.78
CA GLU A 134 0.76 1.13 21.07
C GLU A 134 2.09 1.89 21.05
N VAL A 135 2.20 2.88 21.94
CA VAL A 135 3.46 3.55 22.24
C VAL A 135 3.97 2.97 23.55
N GLU A 136 5.17 2.40 23.55
CA GLU A 136 5.76 1.79 24.74
C GLU A 136 5.81 2.79 25.90
N GLY A 137 5.31 2.39 27.07
CA GLY A 137 5.20 3.24 28.26
C GLY A 137 4.05 4.24 28.25
N SER A 138 3.16 4.20 27.24
CA SER A 138 1.92 4.96 27.24
C SER A 138 0.85 4.32 28.11
N ASN A 139 0.03 5.14 28.76
CA ASN A 139 -1.17 4.69 29.49
C ASN A 139 -2.44 4.68 28.62
N GLN A 140 -2.31 5.00 27.32
CA GLN A 140 -3.44 4.96 26.39
C GLN A 140 -3.73 3.50 25.99
N PRO A 141 -5.00 3.12 25.84
CA PRO A 141 -5.33 1.80 25.31
C PRO A 141 -4.74 1.62 23.90
N PRO A 142 -4.31 0.41 23.52
CA PRO A 142 -3.86 0.15 22.17
C PRO A 142 -4.94 0.47 21.13
N LEU A 143 -4.51 1.05 20.00
CA LEU A 143 -5.38 1.26 18.86
C LEU A 143 -5.50 -0.04 18.09
N GLU A 144 -6.70 -0.61 18.04
CA GLU A 144 -6.99 -1.80 17.24
C GLU A 144 -7.03 -1.46 15.75
N TRP A 145 -6.62 -2.39 14.89
CA TRP A 145 -6.67 -2.25 13.44
C TRP A 145 -6.84 -3.61 12.76
N ILE A 146 -7.40 -3.57 11.54
CA ILE A 146 -7.60 -4.75 10.70
C ILE A 146 -6.87 -4.55 9.38
N GLY A 147 -6.01 -5.51 9.03
CA GLY A 147 -5.37 -5.60 7.72
C GLY A 147 -6.03 -6.64 6.83
N VAL A 148 -6.34 -6.27 5.60
CA VAL A 148 -6.75 -7.19 4.53
C VAL A 148 -5.67 -7.22 3.46
N ARG A 149 -5.63 -8.29 2.65
CA ARG A 149 -4.68 -8.36 1.54
C ARG A 149 -4.92 -7.20 0.58
N ALA A 150 -3.86 -6.45 0.29
CA ALA A 150 -3.92 -5.48 -0.78
C ALA A 150 -4.23 -6.22 -2.10
N PRO A 151 -5.14 -5.70 -2.94
CA PRO A 151 -5.61 -6.39 -4.12
C PRO A 151 -4.52 -6.48 -5.18
N THR A 152 -4.58 -7.55 -5.97
CA THR A 152 -3.82 -7.64 -7.21
C THR A 152 -4.57 -6.88 -8.30
N ILE A 153 -4.01 -5.75 -8.73
CA ILE A 153 -4.51 -4.97 -9.87
C ILE A 153 -3.67 -5.36 -11.08
N LYS A 154 -4.29 -5.92 -12.11
CA LYS A 154 -3.60 -6.50 -13.28
C LYS A 154 -3.54 -5.55 -14.47
N GLU A 155 -4.37 -4.53 -14.46
CA GLU A 155 -4.39 -3.51 -15.50
C GLU A 155 -3.07 -2.75 -15.55
N THR A 156 -2.56 -2.58 -16.76
CA THR A 156 -1.39 -1.76 -17.08
C THR A 156 -1.76 -0.78 -18.20
N ASP A 157 -0.97 0.29 -18.34
CA ASP A 157 -1.11 1.23 -19.44
C ASP A 157 -0.49 0.64 -20.71
N ASP A 158 -1.20 -0.33 -21.28
CA ASP A 158 -0.83 -1.08 -22.48
C ASP A 158 -1.14 -0.32 -23.80
N GLY A 159 -1.59 0.93 -23.73
CA GLY A 159 -1.98 1.74 -24.89
C GLY A 159 -3.33 1.37 -25.51
N THR A 160 -4.06 0.40 -24.94
CA THR A 160 -5.39 0.01 -25.43
C THR A 160 -6.51 0.88 -24.88
N TRP A 161 -6.29 1.52 -23.72
CA TRP A 161 -7.24 2.42 -23.09
C TRP A 161 -7.55 3.64 -23.98
N ARG A 162 -8.83 3.97 -24.06
CA ARG A 162 -9.39 5.10 -24.82
C ARG A 162 -9.98 6.14 -23.88
N GLU A 163 -9.90 7.38 -24.29
CA GLU A 163 -10.50 8.50 -23.57
C GLU A 163 -12.03 8.46 -23.68
N GLY A 164 -12.69 8.51 -22.53
CA GLY A 164 -14.12 8.75 -22.43
C GLY A 164 -14.44 10.25 -22.54
N LYS A 165 -15.63 10.63 -22.04
CA LYS A 165 -16.05 12.04 -22.02
C LYS A 165 -15.37 12.78 -20.86
N PRO A 166 -14.71 13.92 -21.10
CA PRO A 166 -14.18 14.78 -20.03
C PRO A 166 -15.29 15.31 -19.11
N ILE A 167 -14.96 15.45 -17.83
CA ILE A 167 -15.83 15.94 -16.76
C ILE A 167 -15.06 17.00 -15.98
N ASP A 168 -15.60 18.21 -15.89
CA ASP A 168 -15.06 19.24 -15.01
C ASP A 168 -15.53 18.95 -13.58
N LEU A 169 -14.58 18.68 -12.69
CA LEU A 169 -14.83 18.45 -11.26
C LEU A 169 -14.98 19.76 -10.50
N PHE A 170 -14.46 20.86 -11.02
CA PHE A 170 -14.66 22.19 -10.47
C PHE A 170 -15.42 23.07 -11.45
N ASN A 171 -16.51 23.68 -10.98
CA ASN A 171 -17.44 24.45 -11.82
C ASN A 171 -17.12 25.96 -11.90
N GLY A 172 -16.09 26.45 -11.18
CA GLY A 172 -15.73 27.86 -11.15
C GLY A 172 -16.61 28.74 -10.23
N GLU A 173 -17.71 28.22 -9.68
CA GLU A 173 -18.71 29.01 -8.97
C GLU A 173 -18.81 28.66 -7.48
N ASN A 174 -18.74 27.38 -7.15
CA ASN A 174 -18.95 26.88 -5.79
C ASN A 174 -18.34 25.48 -5.60
N MET A 175 -18.52 24.91 -4.41
CA MET A 175 -17.98 23.59 -4.05
C MET A 175 -18.92 22.42 -4.39
N THR A 176 -19.92 22.62 -5.26
CA THR A 176 -20.81 21.52 -5.67
C THR A 176 -20.00 20.37 -6.24
N GLY A 177 -20.23 19.15 -5.75
CA GLY A 177 -19.48 17.96 -6.13
C GLY A 177 -18.24 17.68 -5.27
N TRP A 178 -17.93 18.54 -4.29
CA TRP A 178 -16.88 18.34 -3.29
C TRP A 178 -17.48 18.16 -1.89
N MET A 179 -16.76 17.44 -1.03
CA MET A 179 -17.11 17.25 0.38
C MET A 179 -15.85 17.28 1.23
N SER A 180 -15.96 17.73 2.50
CA SER A 180 -14.89 17.47 3.48
C SER A 180 -14.71 15.97 3.60
N TRP A 181 -13.46 15.52 3.66
CA TRP A 181 -13.11 14.12 3.86
C TRP A 181 -13.75 13.55 5.14
N ASP A 182 -13.65 14.26 6.27
CA ASP A 182 -14.09 13.74 7.58
C ASP A 182 -15.46 14.27 8.03
N GLY A 183 -16.13 15.03 7.15
CA GLY A 183 -17.42 15.65 7.42
C GLY A 183 -17.37 16.80 8.42
N GLY A 184 -16.18 17.28 8.79
CA GLY A 184 -15.99 18.39 9.70
C GLY A 184 -16.39 19.73 9.09
N GLU A 185 -16.84 20.65 9.94
CA GLU A 185 -17.14 22.04 9.58
C GLU A 185 -16.42 23.01 10.54
N PRO A 186 -15.98 24.20 10.07
CA PRO A 186 -16.00 24.65 8.68
C PRO A 186 -15.01 23.86 7.80
N VAL A 187 -15.37 23.63 6.53
CA VAL A 187 -14.47 22.96 5.56
C VAL A 187 -13.17 23.75 5.31
N GLY A 188 -13.21 25.08 5.42
CA GLY A 188 -12.04 25.96 5.27
C GLY A 188 -11.55 26.13 3.82
N TRP A 189 -12.49 25.99 2.88
CA TRP A 189 -12.32 26.30 1.47
C TRP A 189 -13.35 27.34 1.03
N SER A 190 -13.01 28.09 -0.02
CA SER A 190 -13.91 29.10 -0.60
C SER A 190 -13.72 29.19 -2.10
N VAL A 191 -14.74 29.70 -2.81
CA VAL A 191 -14.61 30.01 -4.23
C VAL A 191 -14.60 31.52 -4.41
N LYS A 192 -13.56 32.04 -5.08
CA LYS A 192 -13.40 33.46 -5.37
C LYS A 192 -12.79 33.64 -6.76
N ASP A 193 -13.35 34.54 -7.56
CA ASP A 193 -12.85 34.91 -8.89
C ASP A 193 -12.59 33.70 -9.81
N GLY A 194 -13.48 32.69 -9.75
CA GLY A 194 -13.35 31.47 -10.55
C GLY A 194 -12.32 30.47 -10.02
N THR A 195 -11.83 30.63 -8.79
CA THR A 195 -10.84 29.73 -8.17
C THR A 195 -11.34 29.13 -6.86
N LEU A 196 -11.11 27.83 -6.68
CA LEU A 196 -11.30 27.11 -5.44
C LEU A 196 -10.03 27.25 -4.60
N ALA A 197 -10.14 27.82 -3.40
CA ALA A 197 -8.99 28.23 -2.61
C ALA A 197 -9.08 27.77 -1.16
N SER A 198 -7.93 27.39 -0.59
CA SER A 198 -7.72 27.28 0.85
C SER A 198 -6.60 28.21 1.30
N THR A 199 -6.70 28.70 2.53
CA THR A 199 -5.68 29.58 3.15
C THR A 199 -4.62 28.80 3.94
N GLY A 200 -4.61 27.47 3.82
CA GLY A 200 -3.74 26.58 4.61
C GLY A 200 -4.32 26.20 5.97
N ARG A 201 -5.65 26.33 6.12
CA ARG A 201 -6.39 25.91 7.31
C ARG A 201 -7.67 25.14 6.93
N GLY A 202 -7.77 24.73 5.68
CA GLY A 202 -8.87 23.91 5.19
C GLY A 202 -8.63 22.45 5.52
N GLN A 203 -9.72 21.70 5.63
CA GLN A 203 -9.65 20.24 5.66
C GLN A 203 -9.38 19.72 4.25
N ASP A 204 -8.92 18.49 4.13
CA ASP A 204 -8.87 17.84 2.83
C ASP A 204 -10.29 17.69 2.27
N ILE A 205 -10.45 18.00 0.99
CA ILE A 205 -11.73 17.86 0.28
C ILE A 205 -11.62 16.80 -0.79
N VAL A 206 -12.70 16.07 -1.02
CA VAL A 206 -12.75 14.95 -1.95
C VAL A 206 -13.92 15.13 -2.93
N SER A 207 -13.70 14.80 -4.19
CA SER A 207 -14.80 14.75 -5.17
C SER A 207 -15.80 13.65 -4.78
N GLN A 208 -17.10 13.95 -4.90
CA GLN A 208 -18.18 12.98 -4.68
C GLN A 208 -18.17 11.87 -5.73
N GLN A 209 -17.83 12.21 -6.98
CA GLN A 209 -17.64 11.25 -8.06
C GLN A 209 -16.35 10.44 -7.84
N LYS A 210 -16.39 9.15 -8.18
CA LYS A 210 -15.28 8.22 -8.03
C LYS A 210 -14.85 7.67 -9.39
N PHE A 211 -13.55 7.46 -9.55
CA PHE A 211 -12.93 7.07 -10.81
C PHE A 211 -11.95 5.92 -10.60
N TRP A 212 -11.83 5.06 -11.61
CA TRP A 212 -10.83 3.98 -11.64
C TRP A 212 -9.64 4.40 -12.49
N ASN A 213 -9.67 4.13 -13.80
CA ASN A 213 -8.63 4.58 -14.72
C ASN A 213 -9.05 5.91 -15.35
N PHE A 214 -8.12 6.86 -15.42
CA PHE A 214 -8.43 8.22 -15.88
C PHE A 214 -7.19 8.98 -16.32
N MET A 215 -7.44 10.06 -17.06
CA MET A 215 -6.54 11.20 -17.17
C MET A 215 -7.11 12.34 -16.33
N LEU A 216 -6.25 13.08 -15.63
CA LEU A 216 -6.61 14.20 -14.78
C LEU A 216 -5.75 15.40 -15.15
N HIS A 217 -6.41 16.50 -15.50
CA HIS A 217 -5.80 17.81 -15.71
C HIS A 217 -6.11 18.72 -14.53
N VAL A 218 -5.09 19.32 -13.93
CA VAL A 218 -5.21 20.24 -12.80
C VAL A 218 -4.41 21.50 -13.09
N GLU A 219 -5.04 22.66 -12.90
CA GLU A 219 -4.37 23.95 -12.91
C GLU A 219 -4.42 24.56 -11.50
N PHE A 220 -3.24 24.80 -10.93
CA PHE A 220 -3.10 25.24 -9.54
C PHE A 220 -2.07 26.36 -9.40
N ARG A 221 -2.13 27.04 -8.26
CA ARG A 221 -1.15 28.04 -7.83
C ARG A 221 -1.04 27.99 -6.31
N ILE A 222 0.18 28.19 -5.80
CA ILE A 222 0.44 28.20 -4.36
C ILE A 222 1.08 29.51 -3.89
N GLY A 223 0.93 29.79 -2.60
CA GLY A 223 1.69 30.83 -1.90
C GLY A 223 3.10 30.37 -1.52
N GLN A 224 3.93 31.32 -1.07
CA GLN A 224 5.26 30.99 -0.55
C GLN A 224 5.16 30.04 0.65
N HIS A 225 6.12 29.12 0.75
CA HIS A 225 6.22 28.12 1.82
C HIS A 225 5.00 27.20 1.96
N SER A 226 4.19 27.10 0.90
CA SER A 226 2.99 26.27 0.91
C SER A 226 3.28 24.84 0.47
N ASN A 227 2.48 23.93 1.00
CA ASN A 227 2.40 22.53 0.64
C ASN A 227 0.91 22.19 0.44
N SER A 228 0.63 21.35 -0.54
CA SER A 228 -0.67 20.79 -0.84
C SER A 228 -0.43 19.47 -1.59
N GLY A 229 -1.49 18.86 -2.10
CA GLY A 229 -1.38 17.63 -2.86
C GLY A 229 -2.67 17.32 -3.58
N VAL A 230 -2.55 16.57 -4.67
CA VAL A 230 -3.69 15.99 -5.39
C VAL A 230 -3.65 14.49 -5.20
N ALA A 231 -4.56 13.94 -4.41
CA ALA A 231 -4.65 12.49 -4.21
C ALA A 231 -5.52 11.83 -5.28
N LEU A 232 -4.90 10.96 -6.06
CA LEU A 232 -5.54 10.08 -7.03
C LEU A 232 -6.27 8.97 -6.30
N ARG A 233 -7.54 8.74 -6.67
CA ARG A 233 -8.43 7.77 -6.02
C ARG A 233 -8.48 7.90 -4.50
N ASN A 234 -8.34 9.11 -3.95
CA ASN A 234 -8.37 9.40 -2.52
C ASN A 234 -7.21 8.75 -1.72
N ARG A 235 -6.13 8.35 -2.41
CA ARG A 235 -5.09 7.44 -1.87
C ARG A 235 -3.65 7.76 -2.25
N TYR A 236 -3.43 8.26 -3.46
CA TYR A 236 -2.09 8.38 -4.05
C TYR A 236 -1.78 9.82 -4.42
N GLU A 237 -0.97 10.47 -3.62
CA GLU A 237 -0.67 11.89 -3.68
C GLU A 237 0.38 12.20 -4.74
N VAL A 238 0.00 13.04 -5.69
CA VAL A 238 0.94 13.81 -6.49
C VAL A 238 1.17 15.14 -5.78
N GLN A 239 2.42 15.33 -5.35
CA GLN A 239 2.80 16.38 -4.40
C GLN A 239 2.75 17.78 -5.01
N ILE A 240 2.28 18.78 -4.24
CA ILE A 240 2.38 20.21 -4.58
C ILE A 240 3.23 20.88 -3.49
N LEU A 241 4.35 21.49 -3.85
CA LEU A 241 5.26 22.09 -2.88
C LEU A 241 5.96 23.32 -3.44
N ASP A 242 6.15 24.35 -2.61
CA ASP A 242 7.03 25.49 -2.94
C ASP A 242 8.51 25.10 -2.79
N ASP A 243 9.06 24.46 -3.81
CA ASP A 243 10.45 23.99 -3.87
C ASP A 243 11.20 24.39 -5.15
N TYR A 244 10.71 25.39 -5.87
CA TYR A 244 11.29 25.84 -7.14
C TYR A 244 12.80 26.01 -7.11
N GLY A 245 13.48 25.44 -8.11
CA GLY A 245 14.92 25.49 -8.28
C GLY A 245 15.71 24.55 -7.36
N ARG A 246 15.06 23.72 -6.55
CA ARG A 246 15.72 22.69 -5.73
C ARG A 246 15.86 21.37 -6.48
N PRO A 247 16.91 20.58 -6.23
CA PRO A 247 17.01 19.20 -6.72
C PRO A 247 15.80 18.38 -6.27
N PRO A 248 15.16 17.61 -7.17
CA PRO A 248 13.98 16.84 -6.83
C PRO A 248 14.31 15.63 -5.94
N ASP A 249 13.43 15.33 -5.01
CA ASP A 249 13.40 14.07 -4.25
C ASP A 249 11.97 13.49 -4.18
N THR A 250 11.74 12.47 -3.35
CA THR A 250 10.43 11.81 -3.21
C THR A 250 9.35 12.67 -2.55
N HIS A 251 9.70 13.86 -2.06
CA HIS A 251 8.84 14.81 -1.38
C HIS A 251 8.71 16.13 -2.15
N SER A 252 9.38 16.24 -3.29
CA SER A 252 9.33 17.42 -4.18
C SER A 252 8.03 17.54 -4.97
N ALA A 253 7.76 18.74 -5.48
CA ALA A 253 6.64 18.98 -6.38
C ALA A 253 6.67 18.04 -7.61
N GLY A 254 5.54 17.38 -7.88
CA GLY A 254 5.40 16.39 -8.96
C GLY A 254 5.82 14.97 -8.59
N ALA A 255 6.33 14.74 -7.38
CA ALA A 255 6.58 13.40 -6.86
C ALA A 255 5.27 12.64 -6.63
N LEU A 256 5.31 11.31 -6.79
CA LEU A 256 4.39 10.45 -6.06
C LEU A 256 4.92 10.38 -4.62
N TYR A 257 4.23 11.04 -3.69
CA TYR A 257 4.76 11.40 -2.37
C TYR A 257 5.36 10.20 -1.64
N SER A 258 6.62 10.32 -1.21
CA SER A 258 7.40 9.28 -0.50
C SER A 258 7.60 7.97 -1.29
N ARG A 259 7.33 7.95 -2.60
CA ARG A 259 7.43 6.76 -3.47
C ARG A 259 8.36 6.97 -4.66
N ILE A 260 8.05 7.93 -5.52
CA ILE A 260 8.72 8.12 -6.80
C ILE A 260 9.07 9.60 -6.94
N ALA A 261 10.36 9.89 -6.96
CA ALA A 261 10.86 11.24 -7.23
C ALA A 261 10.62 11.59 -8.72
N PRO A 262 10.28 12.85 -9.03
CA PRO A 262 10.20 13.32 -10.41
C PRO A 262 11.62 13.36 -11.02
N SER A 263 11.73 13.12 -12.33
CA SER A 263 13.02 13.11 -13.03
C SER A 263 13.72 14.48 -13.05
N GLU A 264 12.94 15.56 -12.95
CA GLU A 264 13.40 16.93 -12.83
C GLU A 264 12.39 17.75 -12.02
N ASN A 265 12.84 18.81 -11.37
CA ASN A 265 11.93 19.79 -10.79
C ASN A 265 11.42 20.70 -11.92
N ALA A 266 10.14 20.56 -12.26
CA ALA A 266 9.47 21.33 -13.30
C ALA A 266 8.55 22.42 -12.73
N SER A 267 8.63 22.71 -11.43
CA SER A 267 7.82 23.76 -10.81
C SER A 267 8.24 25.16 -11.28
N LYS A 268 7.41 26.13 -10.95
CA LYS A 268 7.61 27.57 -11.12
C LYS A 268 7.66 28.23 -9.74
N ALA A 269 8.05 29.50 -9.70
CA ALA A 269 8.01 30.26 -8.47
C ALA A 269 6.58 30.39 -7.92
N ALA A 270 6.44 30.41 -6.59
CA ALA A 270 5.16 30.64 -5.92
C ALA A 270 4.45 31.90 -6.48
N GLY A 271 3.14 31.81 -6.68
CA GLY A 271 2.32 32.84 -7.31
C GLY A 271 2.12 32.68 -8.83
N GLU A 272 2.85 31.78 -9.48
CA GLU A 272 2.61 31.40 -10.87
C GLU A 272 1.60 30.25 -11.00
N TRP A 273 0.89 30.20 -12.13
CA TRP A 273 0.01 29.08 -12.44
C TRP A 273 0.80 27.91 -13.00
N GLU A 274 0.51 26.74 -12.46
CA GLU A 274 1.13 25.48 -12.75
C GLU A 274 0.12 24.46 -13.24
N THR A 275 0.59 23.44 -13.97
CA THR A 275 -0.29 22.39 -14.51
C THR A 275 0.24 20.99 -14.22
N TYR A 276 -0.67 20.11 -13.81
CA TYR A 276 -0.47 18.66 -13.85
C TYR A 276 -1.39 18.03 -14.89
N ASP A 277 -0.81 17.22 -15.76
CA ASP A 277 -1.53 16.23 -16.57
C ASP A 277 -1.10 14.84 -16.10
N ILE A 278 -2.02 14.12 -15.47
CA ILE A 278 -1.77 12.84 -14.80
C ILE A 278 -2.57 11.77 -15.51
N ARG A 279 -1.92 10.66 -15.84
CA ARG A 279 -2.57 9.46 -16.37
C ARG A 279 -2.38 8.32 -15.39
N LEU A 280 -3.49 7.71 -14.96
CA LEU A 280 -3.49 6.57 -14.05
C LEU A 280 -4.25 5.40 -14.66
N VAL A 281 -3.55 4.28 -14.83
CA VAL A 281 -4.12 3.00 -15.28
C VAL A 281 -3.64 1.88 -14.37
N GLY A 282 -4.58 1.19 -13.72
CA GLY A 282 -4.25 0.19 -12.72
C GLY A 282 -3.40 0.81 -11.60
N ARG A 283 -2.10 0.48 -11.57
CA ARG A 283 -1.08 1.06 -10.67
C ARG A 283 0.01 1.86 -11.39
N GLU A 284 -0.07 2.00 -12.71
CA GLU A 284 0.88 2.78 -13.50
C GLU A 284 0.43 4.23 -13.57
N VAL A 285 1.26 5.13 -13.04
CA VAL A 285 1.06 6.58 -13.06
C VAL A 285 2.09 7.26 -13.95
N THR A 286 1.61 8.14 -14.81
CA THR A 286 2.45 9.09 -15.56
C THR A 286 2.05 10.50 -15.13
N VAL A 287 3.04 11.34 -14.83
CA VAL A 287 2.85 12.74 -14.42
C VAL A 287 3.61 13.63 -15.39
N VAL A 288 2.88 14.54 -16.03
CA VAL A 288 3.43 15.65 -16.80
C VAL A 288 3.21 16.93 -15.99
N PHE A 289 4.30 17.58 -15.60
CA PHE A 289 4.32 18.80 -14.81
C PHE A 289 4.80 19.96 -15.68
N ASN A 290 3.95 20.99 -15.87
CA ASN A 290 4.26 22.16 -16.69
C ASN A 290 4.77 21.79 -18.10
N GLY A 291 4.15 20.77 -18.71
CA GLY A 291 4.51 20.26 -20.04
C GLY A 291 5.71 19.30 -20.08
N LYS A 292 6.37 19.02 -18.95
CA LYS A 292 7.48 18.08 -18.85
C LYS A 292 7.04 16.78 -18.21
N LYS A 293 7.29 15.65 -18.86
CA LYS A 293 6.97 14.32 -18.33
C LYS A 293 7.99 13.94 -17.25
N VAL A 294 7.61 14.11 -15.98
CA VAL A 294 8.50 13.95 -14.82
C VAL A 294 8.41 12.57 -14.17
N ILE A 295 7.29 11.86 -14.36
CA ILE A 295 7.16 10.44 -14.01
C ILE A 295 6.56 9.74 -15.22
N GLU A 296 7.18 8.66 -15.68
CA GLU A 296 6.72 7.84 -16.80
C GLU A 296 6.44 6.42 -16.35
N LYS A 297 5.16 6.01 -16.39
CA LYS A 297 4.68 4.69 -15.98
C LYS A 297 5.25 4.18 -14.65
N GLY A 298 5.37 5.09 -13.67
CA GLY A 298 5.76 4.73 -12.30
C GLY A 298 4.75 3.76 -11.69
N VAL A 299 5.22 2.74 -10.99
CA VAL A 299 4.34 1.76 -10.33
C VAL A 299 4.09 2.19 -8.89
N ILE A 300 2.83 2.44 -8.56
CA ILE A 300 2.41 2.77 -7.19
C ILE A 300 2.52 1.48 -6.36
N ASP A 301 3.35 1.42 -5.31
CA ASP A 301 3.47 0.19 -4.49
C ASP A 301 2.34 0.03 -3.47
N GLY A 302 1.83 1.14 -2.95
CA GLY A 302 0.80 1.20 -1.91
C GLY A 302 0.30 2.63 -1.69
N LEU A 303 -0.42 2.83 -0.59
CA LEU A 303 -0.96 4.13 -0.18
C LEU A 303 0.13 5.22 -0.05
N THR A 304 -0.24 6.51 -0.09
CA THR A 304 0.62 7.65 0.30
C THR A 304 0.04 8.39 1.51
N ALA A 305 0.60 9.54 1.89
CA ALA A 305 0.21 10.27 3.10
C ALA A 305 -1.26 10.70 3.11
N MET A 306 -1.77 11.20 1.98
CA MET A 306 -3.18 11.57 1.78
C MET A 306 -4.13 10.38 1.60
N ALA A 307 -3.76 9.17 2.02
CA ALA A 307 -4.68 8.04 1.97
C ALA A 307 -5.75 8.18 3.06
N HIS A 308 -6.96 8.44 2.59
CA HIS A 308 -8.12 8.64 3.40
C HIS A 308 -8.86 7.31 3.67
N ASP A 309 -8.86 6.41 2.70
CA ASP A 309 -9.31 5.03 2.85
C ASP A 309 -8.26 4.04 2.32
N ALA A 310 -8.36 2.78 2.74
CA ALA A 310 -7.41 1.73 2.37
C ALA A 310 -7.92 0.83 1.22
N ASP A 311 -8.97 1.23 0.50
CA ASP A 311 -9.65 0.35 -0.45
C ASP A 311 -8.99 0.38 -1.85
N GLU A 312 -7.72 -0.01 -1.95
CA GLU A 312 -6.90 0.12 -3.18
C GLU A 312 -7.55 -0.48 -4.44
N GLY A 313 -8.44 -1.47 -4.27
CA GLY A 313 -9.14 -2.18 -5.36
C GLY A 313 -10.42 -1.51 -5.86
N GLU A 314 -10.83 -0.41 -5.23
CA GLU A 314 -12.07 0.28 -5.55
C GLU A 314 -11.81 1.64 -6.24
N PRO A 315 -12.74 2.11 -7.10
CA PRO A 315 -12.75 3.49 -7.56
C PRO A 315 -12.73 4.48 -6.38
N GLY A 316 -12.05 5.62 -6.55
CA GLY A 316 -11.94 6.66 -5.53
C GLY A 316 -12.09 8.06 -6.12
N GLY A 317 -12.39 9.04 -5.26
CA GLY A 317 -12.47 10.45 -5.66
C GLY A 317 -11.09 11.05 -5.92
N ILE A 318 -11.07 12.31 -6.35
CA ILE A 318 -9.86 13.14 -6.34
C ILE A 318 -9.88 13.97 -5.06
N ALA A 319 -8.81 13.90 -4.27
CA ALA A 319 -8.70 14.70 -3.04
C ALA A 319 -7.70 15.84 -3.20
N LEU A 320 -7.93 16.95 -2.50
CA LEU A 320 -7.07 18.12 -2.45
C LEU A 320 -6.69 18.44 -1.00
N GLN A 321 -5.41 18.64 -0.73
CA GLN A 321 -4.92 18.99 0.61
C GLN A 321 -5.07 20.48 0.89
N GLY A 322 -5.65 20.84 2.05
CA GLY A 322 -6.02 22.22 2.37
C GLY A 322 -5.32 22.85 3.58
N ASP A 323 -4.51 22.10 4.32
CA ASP A 323 -4.07 22.44 5.67
C ASP A 323 -2.59 22.87 5.79
N HIS A 324 -1.85 22.96 4.68
CA HIS A 324 -0.40 23.25 4.69
C HIS A 324 0.04 24.48 3.89
N GLY A 325 -0.84 25.47 3.76
CA GLY A 325 -0.54 26.79 3.17
C GLY A 325 -1.54 27.22 2.11
N PRO A 326 -1.48 28.49 1.65
CA PRO A 326 -2.36 28.96 0.60
C PRO A 326 -2.21 28.18 -0.73
N VAL A 327 -3.32 27.68 -1.24
CA VAL A 327 -3.42 27.00 -2.54
C VAL A 327 -4.71 27.39 -3.24
N GLU A 328 -4.64 27.54 -4.55
CA GLU A 328 -5.75 27.87 -5.44
C GLU A 328 -5.79 26.89 -6.62
N PHE A 329 -6.99 26.46 -7.00
CA PHE A 329 -7.27 25.64 -8.18
C PHE A 329 -8.27 26.37 -9.06
N ARG A 330 -7.97 26.51 -10.36
CA ARG A 330 -8.92 27.13 -11.31
C ARG A 330 -9.55 26.14 -12.27
N LYS A 331 -8.93 24.98 -12.47
CA LYS A 331 -9.43 23.95 -13.37
C LYS A 331 -9.04 22.58 -12.88
N ILE A 332 -10.02 21.68 -12.82
CA ILE A 332 -9.85 20.28 -12.46
C ILE A 332 -10.74 19.49 -13.40
N THR A 333 -10.16 18.87 -14.42
CA THR A 333 -10.89 18.13 -15.45
C THR A 333 -10.42 16.69 -15.44
N ILE A 334 -11.34 15.74 -15.35
CA ILE A 334 -11.05 14.31 -15.39
C ILE A 334 -11.65 13.67 -16.64
N THR A 335 -10.88 12.83 -17.32
CA THR A 335 -11.32 12.06 -18.48
C THR A 335 -11.21 10.57 -18.12
N PRO A 336 -12.32 9.87 -17.86
CA PRO A 336 -12.29 8.43 -17.60
C PRO A 336 -11.64 7.68 -18.76
N LEU A 337 -10.88 6.63 -18.45
CA LEU A 337 -10.29 5.74 -19.44
C LEU A 337 -11.10 4.45 -19.51
N VAL A 338 -11.50 4.08 -20.73
CA VAL A 338 -12.31 2.90 -21.03
C VAL A 338 -11.55 1.96 -21.94
N LYS A 339 -11.80 0.66 -21.82
CA LYS A 339 -11.28 -0.36 -22.75
C LYS A 339 -12.30 -0.69 -23.81
#